data_AF-A0A1V4QUT5-F1
#
_entry.id   AF-A0A1V4QUT5-F1
#
_cell.length_a   1.000
_cell.length_b   1.000
_cell.length_c   1.000
_cell.angle_alpha   90.00
_cell.angle_beta   90.00
_cell.angle_gamma   90.00
#
_symmetry.space_group_name_H-M   'P 1'
#
loop_
_entity.id
_entity.type
_entity.pdbx_description
1 polymer ?
#
loop_
_entity_poly.entity_id
_entity_poly.type
_entity_poly.pdbx_seq_one_letter_code
_entity_poly.pdbx_strand_id
1 'polypeptide(L)'
;MSLALAAFAVTTWMIAHAQGSAQVEPIAALEYPLFEPGEGPEPDPRRHLYLMTGHLAIYFGYEQGRLPSSLEELRPYLFFLPVPHFTKWELSNDGDLLLIEAIVSETVDPKMYRKGIHLPGSSLWMESKLAARKHIAAVWRNNPTNHPGWVREEDIVSGKYSASPFDMMQSYARNDKEFLQLYRSWILGHLLLPALEGYHLEYDVYPERLEDAFAALGELNEEAWVSVMTGEPLEIGDRRDGTCIFYERTEDGQGYELLIPLYGAGTEKPIGVNKSEFYEKDYSAGKYFRFRSGRGYSYGL
;
A
#
# COMPACT_ATOMS: atom_id res chain seq x y z
N MET A 1 37.44 -7.71 -9.75
CA MET A 1 36.42 -8.13 -10.74
C MET A 1 35.42 -9.03 -10.03
N SER A 2 34.13 -8.73 -9.86
CA SER A 2 33.40 -7.47 -9.72
C SER A 2 32.07 -7.85 -9.05
N LEU A 3 31.78 -7.32 -7.85
CA LEU A 3 30.48 -7.45 -7.16
C LEU A 3 29.31 -6.97 -8.04
N ALA A 4 29.59 -6.15 -9.05
CA ALA A 4 28.61 -5.71 -10.05
C ALA A 4 28.06 -6.85 -10.94
N LEU A 5 28.77 -7.98 -11.08
CA LEU A 5 28.28 -9.13 -11.85
C LEU A 5 27.31 -10.01 -11.06
N ALA A 6 27.39 -10.02 -9.73
CA ALA A 6 26.43 -10.74 -8.88
C ALA A 6 25.09 -9.99 -8.79
N ALA A 7 25.13 -8.65 -8.66
CA ALA A 7 23.94 -7.82 -8.69
C ALA A 7 23.19 -7.92 -10.03
N PHE A 8 23.92 -7.92 -11.16
CA PHE A 8 23.33 -8.08 -12.49
C PHE A 8 22.77 -9.49 -12.71
N ALA A 9 23.44 -10.54 -12.19
CA ALA A 9 22.95 -11.91 -12.31
C ALA A 9 21.63 -12.13 -11.52
N VAL A 10 21.46 -11.50 -10.36
CA VAL A 10 20.21 -11.58 -9.58
C VAL A 10 19.08 -10.80 -10.25
N THR A 11 19.35 -9.65 -10.88
CA THR A 11 18.31 -8.91 -11.64
C THR A 11 17.92 -9.62 -12.94
N THR A 12 18.89 -10.21 -13.65
CA THR A 12 18.61 -10.85 -14.96
C THR A 12 18.01 -12.25 -14.81
N TRP A 13 18.30 -12.96 -13.72
CA TRP A 13 17.71 -14.29 -13.48
C TRP A 13 16.20 -14.22 -13.15
N MET A 14 15.72 -13.10 -12.60
CA MET A 14 14.28 -12.87 -12.37
C MET A 14 13.50 -12.51 -13.64
N ILE A 15 14.17 -12.09 -14.72
CA ILE A 15 13.53 -11.75 -16.00
C ILE A 15 13.47 -12.96 -16.95
N ALA A 16 14.40 -13.91 -16.83
CA ALA A 16 14.60 -14.97 -17.82
C ALA A 16 13.76 -16.25 -17.63
N HIS A 17 13.05 -16.43 -16.51
CA HIS A 17 12.12 -17.57 -16.32
C HIS A 17 10.65 -17.25 -16.69
N ALA A 18 10.42 -16.17 -17.43
CA ALA A 18 9.13 -15.79 -18.01
C ALA A 18 8.73 -16.63 -19.25
N GLN A 19 8.97 -17.95 -19.22
CA GLN A 19 8.43 -18.89 -20.20
C GLN A 19 7.82 -20.09 -19.48
N GLY A 20 6.63 -19.86 -18.92
CA GLY A 20 5.79 -20.90 -18.32
C GLY A 20 4.99 -20.40 -17.12
N SER A 21 3.79 -19.86 -17.38
CA SER A 21 2.65 -19.79 -16.45
C SER A 21 2.83 -19.20 -15.03
N ALA A 22 3.71 -18.23 -14.81
CA ALA A 22 3.67 -17.39 -13.62
C ALA A 22 3.94 -15.93 -14.01
N GLN A 23 2.99 -15.03 -13.74
CA GLN A 23 3.28 -13.60 -13.72
C GLN A 23 4.17 -13.35 -12.50
N VAL A 24 5.48 -13.31 -12.74
CA VAL A 24 6.45 -12.89 -11.73
C VAL A 24 6.45 -11.38 -11.74
N GLU A 25 5.72 -10.75 -10.82
CA GLU A 25 5.88 -9.32 -10.58
C GLU A 25 7.34 -9.07 -10.15
N PRO A 26 8.11 -8.22 -10.85
CA PRO A 26 9.47 -7.92 -10.45
C PRO A 26 9.47 -7.32 -9.05
N ILE A 27 10.50 -7.66 -8.26
CA ILE A 27 10.79 -7.08 -6.94
C ILE A 27 11.13 -5.60 -7.14
N ALA A 28 10.11 -4.78 -7.38
CA ALA A 28 10.17 -3.34 -7.26
C ALA A 28 9.72 -3.04 -5.83
N ALA A 29 10.59 -2.36 -5.09
CA ALA A 29 10.31 -1.83 -3.77
C ALA A 29 8.92 -1.21 -3.71
N LEU A 30 8.27 -1.28 -2.55
CA LEU A 30 6.96 -0.72 -2.19
C LEU A 30 6.82 0.82 -2.36
N GLU A 31 7.50 1.40 -3.33
CA GLU A 31 7.48 2.82 -3.68
C GLU A 31 6.41 3.19 -4.70
N TYR A 32 5.65 2.24 -5.23
CA TYR A 32 4.48 2.51 -6.06
C TYR A 32 3.31 1.62 -5.61
N PRO A 33 2.05 2.07 -5.68
CA PRO A 33 0.96 1.13 -5.82
C PRO A 33 1.30 0.25 -7.03
N LEU A 34 1.54 -1.04 -6.83
CA LEU A 34 1.82 -1.99 -7.91
C LEU A 34 0.57 -2.08 -8.80
N PHE A 35 0.43 -1.13 -9.70
CA PHE A 35 -0.33 -1.27 -10.94
C PHE A 35 0.73 -1.31 -12.03
N GLU A 36 0.96 -2.49 -12.60
CA GLU A 36 1.67 -2.53 -13.88
C GLU A 36 0.89 -1.66 -14.88
N PRO A 37 1.55 -0.82 -15.70
CA PRO A 37 0.88 -0.08 -16.76
C PRO A 37 0.19 -1.07 -17.72
N GLY A 38 -1.14 -1.18 -17.61
CA GLY A 38 -1.95 -2.06 -18.47
C GLY A 38 -2.77 -3.11 -17.72
N GLU A 39 -2.45 -3.40 -16.46
CA GLU A 39 -3.37 -4.12 -15.59
C GLU A 39 -4.25 -3.10 -14.88
N GLY A 40 -5.51 -2.99 -15.30
CA GLY A 40 -6.52 -2.33 -14.47
C GLY A 40 -6.54 -2.99 -13.08
N PRO A 41 -6.96 -2.28 -12.02
CA PRO A 41 -7.11 -2.90 -10.70
C PRO A 41 -7.98 -4.15 -10.87
N GLU A 42 -7.36 -5.32 -10.77
CA GLU A 42 -8.14 -6.55 -10.63
C GLU A 42 -8.83 -6.37 -9.26
N PRO A 43 -10.17 -6.28 -9.23
CA PRO A 43 -10.91 -5.80 -8.06
C PRO A 43 -10.93 -6.82 -6.93
N ASP A 44 -10.09 -7.86 -7.00
CA ASP A 44 -9.99 -8.91 -6.00
C ASP A 44 -9.46 -8.30 -4.67
N PRO A 45 -10.31 -8.22 -3.62
CA PRO A 45 -9.90 -7.70 -2.33
C PRO A 45 -8.79 -8.55 -1.68
N ARG A 46 -8.65 -9.81 -2.08
CA ARG A 46 -7.60 -10.72 -1.59
C ARG A 46 -6.21 -10.34 -2.10
N ARG A 47 -6.10 -9.83 -3.33
CA ARG A 47 -4.82 -9.29 -3.85
C ARG A 47 -4.39 -8.10 -3.01
N HIS A 48 -5.33 -7.25 -2.64
CA HIS A 48 -5.07 -6.10 -1.80
C HIS A 48 -4.71 -6.49 -0.36
N LEU A 49 -5.37 -7.49 0.23
CA LEU A 49 -4.95 -8.09 1.51
C LEU A 49 -3.50 -8.58 1.47
N TYR A 50 -3.10 -9.29 0.41
CA TYR A 50 -1.73 -9.73 0.21
C TYR A 50 -0.74 -8.54 0.13
N LEU A 51 -1.05 -7.55 -0.71
CA LEU A 51 -0.21 -6.37 -0.88
C LEU A 51 -0.04 -5.59 0.43
N MET A 52 -1.15 -5.40 1.16
CA MET A 52 -1.19 -4.68 2.43
C MET A 52 -0.53 -5.47 3.57
N THR A 53 -0.54 -6.80 3.53
CA THR A 53 0.29 -7.62 4.45
C THR A 53 1.77 -7.28 4.28
N GLY A 54 2.23 -7.08 3.05
CA GLY A 54 3.60 -6.62 2.80
C GLY A 54 3.88 -5.20 3.33
N HIS A 55 2.91 -4.29 3.27
CA HIS A 55 3.05 -2.96 3.89
C HIS A 55 3.08 -3.05 5.42
N LEU A 56 2.31 -3.95 6.03
CA LEU A 56 2.34 -4.18 7.46
C LEU A 56 3.67 -4.82 7.91
N ALA A 57 4.30 -5.65 7.08
CA ALA A 57 5.65 -6.15 7.33
C ALA A 57 6.72 -5.03 7.32
N ILE A 58 6.58 -4.01 6.46
CA ILE A 58 7.44 -2.81 6.50
C ILE A 58 7.18 -1.99 7.75
N TYR A 59 5.91 -1.78 8.10
CA TYR A 59 5.53 -1.09 9.32
C TYR A 59 6.18 -1.76 10.55
N PHE A 60 6.06 -3.08 10.64
CA PHE A 60 6.72 -3.89 11.67
C PHE A 60 8.24 -3.70 11.63
N GLY A 61 8.84 -3.79 10.44
CA GLY A 61 10.28 -3.59 10.24
C GLY A 61 10.78 -2.25 10.74
N TYR A 62 10.01 -1.18 10.49
CA TYR A 62 10.33 0.17 10.94
C TYR A 62 10.19 0.31 12.46
N GLU A 63 9.11 -0.21 13.04
CA GLU A 63 8.85 -0.08 14.47
C GLU A 63 9.78 -0.95 15.33
N GLN A 64 10.06 -2.18 14.88
CA GLN A 64 10.80 -3.18 15.65
C GLN A 64 12.28 -3.25 15.32
N GLY A 65 12.73 -2.58 14.25
CA GLY A 65 14.11 -2.66 13.76
C GLY A 65 14.52 -4.03 13.23
N ARG A 66 13.55 -4.91 12.93
CA ARG A 66 13.73 -6.24 12.33
C ARG A 66 12.49 -6.64 11.55
N LEU A 67 12.64 -7.50 10.54
CA LEU A 67 11.49 -8.04 9.81
C LEU A 67 10.77 -9.14 10.63
N PRO A 68 9.46 -9.35 10.39
CA PRO A 68 8.70 -10.40 11.08
C PRO A 68 9.14 -11.79 10.61
N SER A 69 9.40 -12.71 11.56
CA SER A 69 9.84 -14.07 11.22
C SER A 69 8.68 -15.02 10.89
N SER A 70 7.44 -14.59 11.14
CA SER A 70 6.22 -15.32 10.79
C SER A 70 5.04 -14.37 10.60
N LEU A 71 3.97 -14.87 9.97
CA LEU A 71 2.70 -14.15 9.86
C LEU A 71 2.08 -13.87 11.24
N GLU A 72 2.30 -14.74 12.22
CA GLU A 72 1.74 -14.59 13.57
C GLU A 72 2.29 -13.34 14.27
N GLU A 73 3.55 -12.97 14.01
CA GLU A 73 4.11 -11.71 14.53
C GLU A 73 3.46 -10.46 13.92
N LEU A 74 2.85 -10.59 12.73
CA LEU A 74 2.08 -9.51 12.12
C LEU A 74 0.64 -9.46 12.61
N ARG A 75 0.14 -10.49 13.29
CA ARG A 75 -1.25 -10.57 13.72
C ARG A 75 -1.75 -9.28 14.39
N PRO A 76 -1.04 -8.66 15.35
CA PRO A 76 -1.51 -7.42 16.00
C PRO A 76 -1.69 -6.21 15.06
N TYR A 77 -1.08 -6.26 13.87
CA TYR A 77 -1.10 -5.18 12.88
C TYR A 77 -2.09 -5.43 11.74
N LEU A 78 -2.50 -6.69 11.55
CA LEU A 78 -3.45 -7.10 10.53
C LEU A 78 -4.83 -6.64 10.96
N PHE A 79 -5.36 -5.63 10.26
CA PHE A 79 -6.74 -5.21 10.38
C PHE A 79 -7.64 -6.45 10.26
N PHE A 80 -7.73 -7.07 9.09
CA PHE A 80 -8.47 -8.33 8.94
C PHE A 80 -7.52 -9.52 9.07
N LEU A 81 -7.97 -10.60 9.71
CA LEU A 81 -7.25 -11.86 9.69
C LEU A 81 -7.18 -12.36 8.25
N PRO A 82 -5.98 -12.58 7.70
CA PRO A 82 -5.80 -12.71 6.27
C PRO A 82 -6.41 -14.01 5.76
N VAL A 83 -7.25 -13.87 4.74
CA VAL A 83 -7.80 -14.97 3.95
C VAL A 83 -6.78 -15.61 2.98
N PRO A 84 -5.76 -14.90 2.42
CA PRO A 84 -4.80 -15.51 1.49
C PRO A 84 -4.03 -16.69 2.10
N HIS A 85 -3.86 -17.75 1.29
CA HIS A 85 -3.05 -18.89 1.69
C HIS A 85 -1.56 -18.59 1.45
N PHE A 86 -0.84 -18.22 2.52
CA PHE A 86 0.59 -17.99 2.45
C PHE A 86 1.34 -19.32 2.32
N THR A 87 1.97 -19.53 1.16
CA THR A 87 2.75 -20.73 0.85
C THR A 87 4.21 -20.59 1.25
N LYS A 88 4.69 -19.35 1.43
CA LYS A 88 6.08 -19.08 1.81
C LYS A 88 6.20 -17.86 2.72
N TRP A 89 7.01 -18.03 3.76
CA TRP A 89 7.48 -16.97 4.65
C TRP A 89 8.94 -17.25 5.00
N GLU A 90 9.88 -16.61 4.29
CA GLU A 90 11.30 -16.91 4.42
C GLU A 90 12.09 -15.63 4.71
N LEU A 91 12.65 -15.54 5.91
CA LEU A 91 13.59 -14.49 6.28
C LEU A 91 15.01 -14.92 5.93
N SER A 92 15.77 -14.02 5.29
CA SER A 92 17.18 -14.24 4.98
C SER A 92 18.01 -14.40 6.26
N ASN A 93 19.15 -15.09 6.14
CA ASN A 93 20.03 -15.38 7.29
C ASN A 93 20.55 -14.11 7.99
N ASP A 94 20.71 -13.01 7.27
CA ASP A 94 21.11 -11.70 7.80
C ASP A 94 19.93 -10.88 8.36
N GLY A 95 18.69 -11.33 8.17
CA GLY A 95 17.48 -10.66 8.66
C GLY A 95 17.03 -9.45 7.82
N ASP A 96 17.74 -9.13 6.73
CA ASP A 96 17.51 -7.91 5.94
C ASP A 96 16.50 -8.08 4.81
N LEU A 97 16.11 -9.31 4.45
CA LEU A 97 15.15 -9.63 3.39
C LEU A 97 14.13 -10.66 3.86
N LEU A 98 12.84 -10.32 3.75
CA LEU A 98 11.72 -11.25 3.90
C LEU A 98 11.11 -11.56 2.53
N LEU A 99 10.97 -12.84 2.22
CA LEU A 99 10.24 -13.33 1.06
C LEU A 99 8.87 -13.87 1.48
N ILE A 100 7.81 -13.34 0.87
CA ILE A 100 6.43 -13.75 1.11
C ILE A 100 5.84 -14.28 -0.20
N GLU A 101 5.26 -15.48 -0.18
CA GLU A 101 4.46 -16.02 -1.29
C GLU A 101 3.06 -16.39 -0.80
N ALA A 102 2.06 -16.09 -1.61
CA ALA A 102 0.68 -16.42 -1.32
C ALA A 102 -0.09 -16.81 -2.59
N ILE A 103 -1.05 -17.72 -2.43
CA ILE A 103 -2.09 -17.98 -3.42
C ILE A 103 -3.28 -17.09 -3.06
N VAL A 104 -3.65 -16.20 -3.98
CA VAL A 104 -4.65 -15.14 -3.73
C VAL A 104 -6.03 -15.50 -4.27
N SER A 105 -6.08 -16.22 -5.40
CA SER A 105 -7.32 -16.73 -5.97
C SER A 105 -7.30 -18.26 -6.01
N GLU A 106 -8.37 -18.89 -5.53
CA GLU A 106 -8.62 -20.34 -5.62
C GLU A 106 -9.58 -20.66 -6.79
N THR A 107 -9.54 -19.86 -7.87
CA THR A 107 -10.22 -20.23 -9.13
C THR A 107 -9.53 -21.43 -9.79
N VAL A 108 -10.12 -21.93 -10.88
CA VAL A 108 -9.61 -23.07 -11.68
C VAL A 108 -8.13 -22.92 -12.07
N ASP A 109 -7.62 -21.68 -12.13
CA ASP A 109 -6.19 -21.36 -12.26
C ASP A 109 -5.72 -20.52 -11.05
N PRO A 110 -5.00 -21.10 -10.07
CA PRO A 110 -4.56 -20.37 -8.88
C PRO A 110 -3.42 -19.41 -9.21
N LYS A 111 -3.65 -18.11 -8.98
CA LYS A 111 -2.61 -17.08 -9.14
C LYS A 111 -1.73 -17.02 -7.89
N MET A 112 -0.44 -17.29 -8.08
CA MET A 112 0.59 -17.15 -7.06
C MET A 112 1.25 -15.78 -7.15
N TYR A 113 1.35 -15.11 -6.01
CA TYR A 113 2.03 -13.82 -5.86
C TYR A 113 3.26 -13.99 -4.98
N ARG A 114 4.35 -13.31 -5.34
CA ARG A 114 5.62 -13.33 -4.61
C ARG A 114 6.13 -11.92 -4.40
N LYS A 115 6.68 -11.66 -3.21
CA LYS A 115 7.23 -10.35 -2.84
C LYS A 115 8.46 -10.49 -1.97
N GLY A 116 9.43 -9.60 -2.20
CA GLY A 116 10.58 -9.38 -1.33
C GLY A 116 10.44 -8.05 -0.59
N ILE A 117 10.73 -8.06 0.70
CA ILE A 117 10.63 -6.91 1.60
C ILE A 117 11.98 -6.73 2.27
N HIS A 118 12.63 -5.59 2.03
CA HIS A 118 13.88 -5.26 2.72
C HIS A 118 13.59 -4.55 4.04
N LEU A 119 14.43 -4.79 5.05
CA LEU A 119 14.38 -4.10 6.33
C LEU A 119 14.54 -2.58 6.14
N PRO A 120 13.59 -1.73 6.58
CA PRO A 120 13.71 -0.29 6.41
C PRO A 120 15.01 0.27 6.97
N GLY A 121 15.72 1.05 6.16
CA GLY A 121 17.00 1.66 6.52
C GLY A 121 18.24 0.78 6.31
N SER A 122 18.08 -0.51 5.96
CA SER A 122 19.21 -1.37 5.60
C SER A 122 19.86 -0.92 4.28
N SER A 123 21.09 -1.38 4.01
CA SER A 123 21.77 -1.11 2.74
C SER A 123 20.94 -1.60 1.54
N LEU A 124 20.35 -2.79 1.64
CA LEU A 124 19.48 -3.36 0.61
C LEU A 124 18.20 -2.54 0.41
N TRP A 125 17.62 -2.02 1.50
CA TRP A 125 16.50 -1.09 1.40
C TRP A 125 16.91 0.16 0.61
N MET A 126 18.01 0.82 0.97
CA MET A 126 18.48 2.03 0.29
C MET A 126 18.80 1.78 -1.19
N GLU A 127 19.41 0.64 -1.52
CA GLU A 127 19.66 0.23 -2.91
C GLU A 127 18.35 0.02 -3.68
N SER A 128 17.38 -0.66 -3.08
CA SER A 128 16.08 -0.92 -3.70
C SER A 128 15.28 0.36 -3.94
N LYS A 129 15.33 1.32 -3.01
CA LYS A 129 14.71 2.65 -3.14
C LYS A 129 15.36 3.44 -4.29
N LEU A 130 16.69 3.41 -4.39
CA LEU A 130 17.40 4.05 -5.50
C LEU A 130 17.05 3.40 -6.85
N ALA A 131 16.94 2.08 -6.91
CA ALA A 131 16.56 1.36 -8.12
C ALA A 131 15.12 1.73 -8.55
N ALA A 132 14.18 1.76 -7.61
CA ALA A 132 12.80 2.15 -7.87
C ALA A 132 12.69 3.61 -8.35
N ARG A 133 13.39 4.56 -7.70
CA ARG A 133 13.47 5.96 -8.16
C ARG A 133 14.01 6.10 -9.59
N LYS A 134 15.07 5.35 -9.94
CA LYS A 134 15.61 5.33 -11.30
C LYS A 134 14.63 4.75 -12.31
N HIS A 135 13.89 3.71 -11.93
CA HIS A 135 12.85 3.13 -12.77
C HIS A 135 11.71 4.12 -13.01
N ILE A 136 11.20 4.77 -11.95
CA ILE A 136 10.17 5.81 -12.03
C ILE A 136 10.61 6.93 -12.97
N ALA A 137 11.82 7.47 -12.78
CA ALA A 137 12.39 8.47 -13.66
C ALA A 137 12.42 8.03 -15.15
N ALA A 138 12.78 6.77 -15.42
CA ALA A 138 12.79 6.23 -16.77
C ALA A 138 11.38 6.09 -17.37
N VAL A 139 10.40 5.63 -16.59
CA VAL A 139 8.98 5.54 -17.02
C VAL A 139 8.47 6.94 -17.37
N TRP A 140 8.78 7.94 -16.54
CA TRP A 140 8.31 9.31 -16.71
C TRP A 140 8.91 9.98 -17.94
N ARG A 141 10.18 9.70 -18.25
CA ARG A 141 10.82 10.15 -19.48
C ARG A 141 10.08 9.66 -20.73
N ASN A 142 9.51 8.45 -20.67
CA ASN A 142 8.81 7.83 -21.79
C ASN A 142 7.32 8.21 -21.85
N ASN A 143 6.72 8.68 -20.74
CA ASN A 143 5.29 9.03 -20.63
C ASN A 143 5.09 10.42 -19.98
N PRO A 144 5.52 11.52 -20.61
CA PRO A 144 5.54 12.85 -20.00
C PRO A 144 4.15 13.44 -19.70
N THR A 145 3.07 12.90 -20.28
CA THR A 145 1.70 13.38 -20.06
C THR A 145 1.11 13.04 -18.70
N ASN A 146 1.68 12.06 -17.98
CA ASN A 146 1.10 11.54 -16.75
C ASN A 146 1.68 12.20 -15.49
N HIS A 147 2.55 13.21 -15.64
CA HIS A 147 3.31 13.76 -14.51
C HIS A 147 3.32 15.28 -14.49
N PRO A 148 3.37 15.90 -13.30
CA PRO A 148 3.46 17.35 -13.20
C PRO A 148 4.76 17.84 -13.86
N GLY A 149 4.67 18.66 -14.89
CA GLY A 149 5.82 19.12 -15.69
C GLY A 149 6.87 19.94 -14.92
N TRP A 150 6.65 20.18 -13.63
CA TRP A 150 7.60 20.83 -12.72
C TRP A 150 8.54 19.83 -12.01
N VAL A 151 8.25 18.53 -12.01
CA VAL A 151 9.12 17.50 -11.42
C VAL A 151 10.22 17.11 -12.40
N ARG A 152 11.48 17.17 -11.97
CA ARG A 152 12.63 16.77 -12.79
C ARG A 152 13.09 15.37 -12.44
N GLU A 153 13.69 14.69 -13.41
CA GLU A 153 14.30 13.37 -13.20
C GLU A 153 15.32 13.38 -12.05
N GLU A 154 16.13 14.44 -11.92
CA GLU A 154 17.11 14.55 -10.84
C GLU A 154 16.45 14.67 -9.46
N ASP A 155 15.26 15.28 -9.38
CA ASP A 155 14.51 15.37 -8.12
C ASP A 155 14.01 13.98 -7.68
N ILE A 156 13.63 13.11 -8.64
CA ILE A 156 13.20 11.73 -8.37
C ILE A 156 14.39 10.88 -7.93
N VAL A 157 15.49 10.90 -8.70
CA VAL A 157 16.68 10.07 -8.41
C VAL A 157 17.34 10.46 -7.10
N SER A 158 17.37 11.77 -6.78
CA SER A 158 17.90 12.25 -5.49
C SER A 158 16.99 11.96 -4.30
N GLY A 159 15.73 11.56 -4.52
CA GLY A 159 14.73 11.35 -3.48
C GLY A 159 14.09 12.64 -2.95
N LYS A 160 14.37 13.79 -3.57
CA LYS A 160 13.66 15.05 -3.31
C LYS A 160 12.20 14.99 -3.76
N TYR A 161 11.90 14.12 -4.71
CA TYR A 161 10.56 13.67 -5.05
C TYR A 161 10.47 12.16 -4.76
N SER A 162 9.40 11.73 -4.09
CA SER A 162 9.09 10.31 -3.88
C SER A 162 7.61 10.06 -4.12
N ALA A 163 7.31 9.00 -4.86
CA ALA A 163 5.96 8.47 -5.00
C ALA A 163 5.65 7.39 -3.94
N SER A 164 6.61 7.04 -3.08
CA SER A 164 6.45 6.01 -2.07
C SER A 164 5.46 6.45 -0.99
N PRO A 165 4.38 5.68 -0.73
CA PRO A 165 3.50 5.95 0.41
C PRO A 165 4.26 6.06 1.72
N PHE A 166 5.30 5.24 1.91
CA PHE A 166 6.14 5.27 3.10
C PHE A 166 6.84 6.63 3.26
N ASP A 167 7.59 7.09 2.24
CA ASP A 167 8.31 8.36 2.30
C ASP A 167 7.36 9.55 2.43
N MET A 168 6.22 9.49 1.74
CA MET A 168 5.20 10.52 1.82
C MET A 168 4.65 10.62 3.25
N MET A 169 4.17 9.52 3.84
CA MET A 169 3.66 9.55 5.22
C MET A 169 4.72 10.00 6.22
N GLN A 170 5.97 9.57 6.03
CA GLN A 170 7.08 10.02 6.86
C GLN A 170 7.31 11.53 6.75
N SER A 171 7.15 12.11 5.56
CA SER A 171 7.30 13.57 5.37
C SER A 171 6.21 14.40 6.03
N TYR A 172 5.00 13.87 6.19
CA TYR A 172 3.88 14.56 6.88
C TYR A 172 3.93 14.38 8.40
N ALA A 173 4.67 13.40 8.91
CA ALA A 173 4.71 13.07 10.32
C ALA A 173 5.67 13.97 11.12
N ARG A 174 5.25 14.38 12.32
CA ARG A 174 6.15 15.05 13.29
C ARG A 174 7.09 14.11 14.02
N ASN A 175 6.65 12.88 14.22
CA ASN A 175 7.29 11.87 15.04
C ASN A 175 6.81 10.48 14.59
N ASP A 176 7.45 9.44 15.12
CA ASP A 176 7.12 8.07 14.76
C ASP A 176 5.64 7.73 15.02
N LYS A 177 5.06 8.20 16.12
CA LYS A 177 3.64 7.93 16.44
C LYS A 177 2.68 8.45 15.37
N GLU A 178 2.91 9.67 14.86
CA GLU A 178 2.12 10.22 13.77
C GLU A 178 2.36 9.50 12.45
N PHE A 179 3.61 9.14 12.17
CA PHE A 179 3.96 8.38 10.97
C PHE A 179 3.20 7.05 10.95
N LEU A 180 3.21 6.32 12.07
CA LEU A 180 2.53 5.04 12.21
C LEU A 180 1.01 5.20 12.03
N GLN A 181 0.40 6.25 12.57
CA GLN A 181 -1.02 6.52 12.36
C GLN A 181 -1.33 6.83 10.88
N LEU A 182 -0.55 7.71 10.25
CA LEU A 182 -0.73 8.05 8.83
C LEU A 182 -0.61 6.80 7.95
N TYR A 183 0.41 5.98 8.19
CA TYR A 183 0.63 4.77 7.41
C TYR A 183 -0.48 3.75 7.61
N ARG A 184 -0.95 3.53 8.84
CA ARG A 184 -2.05 2.61 9.14
C ARG A 184 -3.39 3.07 8.59
N SER A 185 -3.72 4.36 8.69
CA SER A 185 -4.93 4.92 8.08
C SER A 185 -4.91 4.78 6.55
N TRP A 186 -3.74 4.93 5.92
CA TRP A 186 -3.57 4.70 4.49
C TRP A 186 -3.78 3.23 4.10
N ILE A 187 -3.18 2.30 4.85
CA ILE A 187 -3.36 0.84 4.65
C ILE A 187 -4.84 0.47 4.77
N LEU A 188 -5.53 0.94 5.83
CA LEU A 188 -6.94 0.63 6.05
C LEU A 188 -7.81 1.10 4.88
N GLY A 189 -7.58 2.32 4.36
CA GLY A 189 -8.29 2.82 3.18
C GLY A 189 -8.08 1.94 1.94
N HIS A 190 -6.86 1.46 1.72
CA HIS A 190 -6.52 0.57 0.59
C HIS A 190 -6.97 -0.88 0.78
N LEU A 191 -7.40 -1.27 1.98
CA LEU A 191 -8.11 -2.52 2.23
C LEU A 191 -9.61 -2.39 1.96
N LEU A 192 -10.22 -1.32 2.47
CA LEU A 192 -11.65 -1.11 2.39
C LEU A 192 -12.12 -0.74 0.98
N LEU A 193 -11.34 0.03 0.23
CA LEU A 193 -11.70 0.47 -1.11
C LEU A 193 -11.95 -0.70 -2.08
N PRO A 194 -11.02 -1.66 -2.27
CA PRO A 194 -11.28 -2.83 -3.11
C PRO A 194 -12.45 -3.68 -2.65
N ALA A 195 -12.72 -3.77 -1.34
CA ALA A 195 -13.87 -4.50 -0.83
C ALA A 195 -15.20 -3.82 -1.22
N LEU A 196 -15.26 -2.50 -1.17
CA LEU A 196 -16.39 -1.72 -1.68
C LEU A 196 -16.57 -1.90 -3.20
N GLU A 197 -15.47 -1.87 -3.96
CA GLU A 197 -15.52 -2.11 -5.41
C GLU A 197 -15.95 -3.54 -5.75
N GLY A 198 -15.42 -4.53 -5.04
CA GLY A 198 -15.81 -5.94 -5.19
C GLY A 198 -17.29 -6.16 -4.91
N TYR A 199 -17.81 -5.54 -3.84
CA TYR A 199 -19.24 -5.55 -3.55
C TYR A 199 -20.05 -4.92 -4.69
N HIS A 200 -19.65 -3.74 -5.18
CA HIS A 200 -20.35 -3.08 -6.28
C HIS A 200 -20.36 -3.92 -7.56
N LEU A 201 -19.26 -4.57 -7.90
CA LEU A 201 -19.18 -5.44 -9.08
C LEU A 201 -20.09 -6.68 -8.98
N GLU A 202 -20.30 -7.20 -7.77
CA GLU A 202 -21.18 -8.35 -7.54
C GLU A 202 -22.66 -7.95 -7.54
N TYR A 203 -23.01 -6.80 -6.97
CA TYR A 203 -24.39 -6.40 -6.69
C TYR A 203 -24.89 -5.20 -7.52
N ASP A 204 -24.07 -4.63 -8.40
CA ASP A 204 -24.32 -3.42 -9.20
C ASP A 204 -24.70 -2.18 -8.36
N VAL A 205 -24.34 -2.20 -7.07
CA VAL A 205 -24.60 -1.14 -6.09
C VAL A 205 -23.57 -1.18 -4.98
N TYR A 206 -23.15 -0.03 -4.46
CA TYR A 206 -22.36 0.01 -3.23
C TYR A 206 -23.20 -0.32 -1.99
N PRO A 207 -22.60 -0.90 -0.93
CA PRO A 207 -23.35 -1.36 0.23
C PRO A 207 -24.02 -0.21 0.99
N GLU A 208 -25.07 -0.50 1.75
CA GLU A 208 -25.70 0.52 2.60
C GLU A 208 -24.85 0.79 3.85
N ARG A 209 -24.17 -0.25 4.35
CA ARG A 209 -23.27 -0.16 5.49
C ARG A 209 -21.87 -0.61 5.10
N LEU A 210 -20.86 0.07 5.65
CA LEU A 210 -19.46 -0.25 5.36
C LEU A 210 -19.11 -1.70 5.77
N GLU A 211 -19.71 -2.18 6.86
CA GLU A 211 -19.49 -3.52 7.41
C GLU A 211 -19.94 -4.63 6.46
N ASP A 212 -20.88 -4.36 5.55
CA ASP A 212 -21.33 -5.36 4.56
C ASP A 212 -20.19 -5.70 3.57
N ALA A 213 -19.23 -4.78 3.36
CA ALA A 213 -18.04 -5.04 2.55
C ALA A 213 -16.95 -5.84 3.29
N PHE A 214 -17.01 -5.95 4.63
CA PHE A 214 -15.95 -6.62 5.39
C PHE A 214 -15.88 -8.13 5.11
N ALA A 215 -16.99 -8.74 4.70
CA ALA A 215 -17.04 -10.17 4.37
C ALA A 215 -16.00 -10.57 3.31
N ALA A 216 -15.67 -9.67 2.38
CA ALA A 216 -14.66 -9.91 1.36
C ALA A 216 -13.22 -9.87 1.87
N LEU A 217 -13.01 -9.30 3.07
CA LEU A 217 -11.70 -9.07 3.68
C LEU A 217 -11.34 -10.09 4.77
N GLY A 218 -12.31 -10.87 5.24
CA GLY A 218 -12.13 -11.89 6.28
C GLY A 218 -12.64 -11.45 7.65
N GLU A 219 -12.21 -12.16 8.69
CA GLU A 219 -12.58 -11.85 10.07
C GLU A 219 -11.89 -10.57 10.54
N LEU A 220 -12.64 -9.67 11.18
CA LEU A 220 -12.09 -8.46 11.78
C LEU A 220 -11.21 -8.82 12.98
N ASN A 221 -9.99 -8.28 13.04
CA ASN A 221 -9.11 -8.44 14.19
C ASN A 221 -9.24 -7.24 15.14
N GLU A 222 -9.96 -7.40 16.25
CA GLU A 222 -10.21 -6.32 17.20
C GLU A 222 -8.92 -5.71 17.77
N GLU A 223 -7.85 -6.49 17.90
CA GLU A 223 -6.54 -6.03 18.40
C GLU A 223 -5.93 -4.97 17.48
N ALA A 224 -6.04 -5.17 16.17
CA ALA A 224 -5.57 -4.21 15.17
C ALA A 224 -6.57 -3.05 15.00
N TRP A 225 -7.80 -3.15 15.48
CA TRP A 225 -8.84 -2.12 15.31
C TRP A 225 -8.73 -0.99 16.33
N VAL A 226 -7.52 -0.52 16.60
CA VAL A 226 -7.20 0.51 17.59
C VAL A 226 -6.37 1.62 16.96
N SER A 227 -6.67 2.88 17.27
CA SER A 227 -5.87 4.03 16.83
C SER A 227 -4.52 4.06 17.54
N VAL A 228 -3.43 4.25 16.80
CA VAL A 228 -2.09 4.45 17.37
C VAL A 228 -2.03 5.77 18.15
N MET A 229 -2.75 6.80 17.69
CA MET A 229 -2.75 8.11 18.32
C MET A 229 -3.45 8.11 19.68
N THR A 230 -4.64 7.54 19.77
CA THR A 230 -5.49 7.63 20.96
C THR A 230 -5.43 6.38 21.84
N GLY A 231 -5.11 5.21 21.28
CA GLY A 231 -5.26 3.93 21.97
C GLY A 231 -6.70 3.44 22.07
N GLU A 232 -7.65 4.16 21.45
CA GLU A 232 -9.07 3.82 21.45
C GLU A 232 -9.45 2.99 20.23
N PRO A 233 -10.48 2.13 20.33
CA PRO A 233 -11.01 1.40 19.18
C PRO A 233 -11.42 2.32 18.04
N LEU A 234 -11.22 1.88 16.80
CA LEU A 234 -11.73 2.58 15.62
C LEU A 234 -13.24 2.39 15.53
N GLU A 235 -13.98 3.49 15.47
CA GLU A 235 -15.42 3.47 15.31
C GLU A 235 -15.82 3.76 13.85
N ILE A 236 -16.92 3.17 13.41
CA ILE A 236 -17.63 3.56 12.19
C ILE A 236 -18.77 4.48 12.62
N GLY A 237 -18.88 5.66 12.00
CA GLY A 237 -19.86 6.66 12.40
C GLY A 237 -20.28 7.58 11.26
N ASP A 238 -21.15 8.53 11.59
CA ASP A 238 -21.78 9.48 10.67
C ASP A 238 -21.10 10.85 10.65
N ARG A 239 -20.00 11.02 11.41
CA ARG A 239 -19.29 12.29 11.55
C ARG A 239 -18.10 12.39 10.61
N ARG A 240 -18.01 13.51 9.88
CA ARG A 240 -16.88 13.84 9.00
C ARG A 240 -15.79 14.67 9.70
N ASP A 241 -15.71 14.59 11.02
CA ASP A 241 -14.82 15.42 11.85
C ASP A 241 -13.41 14.82 12.05
N GLY A 242 -13.18 13.59 11.59
CA GLY A 242 -11.91 12.87 11.75
C GLY A 242 -11.79 12.06 13.04
N THR A 243 -12.91 11.83 13.74
CA THR A 243 -12.96 11.00 14.97
C THR A 243 -13.45 9.57 14.75
N CYS A 244 -14.03 9.28 13.59
CA CYS A 244 -14.48 7.94 13.20
C CYS A 244 -14.24 7.70 11.70
N ILE A 245 -14.32 6.43 11.30
CA ILE A 245 -14.43 6.04 9.89
C ILE A 245 -15.82 6.47 9.41
N PHE A 246 -15.85 7.29 8.37
CA PHE A 246 -17.10 7.74 7.75
C PHE A 246 -17.27 7.04 6.41
N TYR A 247 -18.48 6.57 6.14
CA TYR A 247 -18.86 5.98 4.86
C TYR A 247 -20.24 6.47 4.45
N GLU A 248 -20.38 6.90 3.20
CA GLU A 248 -21.67 7.27 2.62
C GLU A 248 -21.70 6.92 1.13
N ARG A 249 -22.78 6.28 0.69
CA ARG A 249 -23.06 6.03 -0.72
C ARG A 249 -23.64 7.29 -1.37
N THR A 250 -23.30 7.55 -2.64
CA THR A 250 -23.93 8.64 -3.41
C THR A 250 -25.45 8.41 -3.55
N GLU A 251 -26.20 9.49 -3.77
CA GLU A 251 -27.67 9.45 -3.91
C GLU A 251 -28.13 8.51 -5.03
N ASP A 252 -27.37 8.41 -6.12
CA ASP A 252 -27.66 7.53 -7.26
C ASP A 252 -27.25 6.06 -7.02
N GLY A 253 -26.58 5.77 -5.90
CA GLY A 253 -26.10 4.43 -5.55
C GLY A 253 -24.85 3.98 -6.31
N GLN A 254 -24.31 4.82 -7.20
CA GLN A 254 -23.24 4.48 -8.16
C GLN A 254 -21.86 4.97 -7.72
N GLY A 255 -21.75 5.48 -6.50
CA GLY A 255 -20.50 5.98 -5.93
C GLY A 255 -20.50 5.89 -4.41
N TYR A 256 -19.36 6.20 -3.81
CA TYR A 256 -19.25 6.38 -2.36
C TYR A 256 -18.26 7.48 -1.99
N GLU A 257 -18.32 7.88 -0.72
CA GLU A 257 -17.28 8.58 0.00
C GLU A 257 -16.89 7.79 1.24
N LEU A 258 -15.59 7.55 1.41
CA LEU A 258 -14.99 6.89 2.55
C LEU A 258 -13.93 7.82 3.15
N LEU A 259 -14.05 8.13 4.44
CA LEU A 259 -13.07 8.92 5.17
C LEU A 259 -12.44 8.06 6.26
N ILE A 260 -11.11 7.93 6.24
CA ILE A 260 -10.34 7.21 7.26
C ILE A 260 -9.69 8.22 8.21
N PRO A 261 -9.99 8.19 9.52
CA PRO A 261 -9.55 9.21 10.45
C PRO A 261 -8.03 9.18 10.66
N LEU A 262 -7.47 10.37 10.94
CA LEU A 262 -6.04 10.57 11.26
C LEU A 262 -5.80 10.90 12.72
N TYR A 263 -6.85 11.20 13.50
CA TYR A 263 -6.74 11.49 14.93
C TYR A 263 -5.68 12.56 15.25
N GLY A 264 -5.61 13.62 14.44
CA GLY A 264 -4.66 14.72 14.61
C GLY A 264 -3.27 14.50 14.00
N ALA A 265 -3.00 13.36 13.37
CA ALA A 265 -1.71 13.10 12.72
C ALA A 265 -1.55 13.90 11.41
N GLY A 266 -0.31 14.36 11.14
CA GLY A 266 0.06 15.00 9.88
C GLY A 266 -0.44 16.45 9.70
N THR A 267 -0.57 17.19 10.80
CA THR A 267 -0.93 18.62 10.72
C THR A 267 0.19 19.51 10.19
N GLU A 268 1.43 19.01 10.15
CA GLU A 268 2.57 19.81 9.71
C GLU A 268 2.69 19.89 8.20
N LYS A 269 3.35 20.95 7.74
CA LYS A 269 3.78 21.04 6.35
C LYS A 269 4.96 20.09 6.13
N PRO A 270 4.94 19.27 5.08
CA PRO A 270 6.03 18.33 4.83
C PRO A 270 7.34 19.08 4.59
N ILE A 271 8.43 18.52 5.11
CA ILE A 271 9.79 19.06 4.95
C ILE A 271 10.52 18.25 3.87
N GLY A 272 11.09 18.93 2.87
CA GLY A 272 12.12 18.36 1.98
C GLY A 272 11.65 17.48 0.82
N VAL A 273 10.43 16.91 0.86
CA VAL A 273 9.87 16.12 -0.25
C VAL A 273 8.83 16.95 -1.02
N ASN A 274 9.08 17.17 -2.32
CA ASN A 274 8.14 17.85 -3.20
C ASN A 274 7.02 16.87 -3.63
N LYS A 275 5.78 17.35 -3.53
CA LYS A 275 4.56 16.55 -3.36
C LYS A 275 4.08 15.84 -4.62
N SER A 276 3.44 14.69 -4.47
CA SER A 276 2.44 14.29 -5.48
C SER A 276 1.15 15.09 -5.23
N GLU A 277 0.62 15.75 -6.27
CA GLU A 277 -0.68 16.44 -6.20
C GLU A 277 -1.83 15.48 -5.81
N PHE A 278 -1.60 14.17 -5.99
CA PHE A 278 -2.51 13.08 -5.69
C PHE A 278 -3.03 13.11 -4.25
N TYR A 279 -2.18 13.44 -3.27
CA TYR A 279 -2.64 13.48 -1.86
C TYR A 279 -3.33 14.78 -1.47
N GLU A 280 -2.99 15.92 -2.06
CA GLU A 280 -3.56 17.21 -1.59
C GLU A 280 -5.10 17.28 -1.72
N LYS A 281 -5.67 16.58 -2.70
CA LYS A 281 -7.14 16.55 -2.91
C LYS A 281 -7.86 15.56 -2.00
N ASP A 282 -7.15 14.53 -1.57
CA ASP A 282 -7.67 13.36 -0.89
C ASP A 282 -7.11 13.22 0.54
N TYR A 283 -6.49 14.30 1.05
CA TYR A 283 -5.91 14.41 2.38
C TYR A 283 -6.41 15.66 3.09
N SER A 284 -7.01 15.50 4.27
CA SER A 284 -7.34 16.59 5.16
C SER A 284 -6.44 16.53 6.40
N ALA A 285 -5.49 17.45 6.49
CA ALA A 285 -4.46 17.47 7.52
C ALA A 285 -5.06 17.36 8.94
N GLY A 286 -4.57 16.38 9.70
CA GLY A 286 -5.05 16.07 11.05
C GLY A 286 -6.45 15.43 11.14
N LYS A 287 -7.20 15.35 10.03
CA LYS A 287 -8.60 14.89 10.04
C LYS A 287 -8.76 13.51 9.42
N TYR A 288 -8.55 13.37 8.11
CA TYR A 288 -8.83 12.13 7.40
C TYR A 288 -8.06 11.99 6.08
N PHE A 289 -7.85 10.73 5.64
CA PHE A 289 -7.73 10.41 4.22
C PHE A 289 -9.13 10.25 3.61
N ARG A 290 -9.29 10.70 2.38
CA ARG A 290 -10.55 10.66 1.63
C ARG A 290 -10.40 9.73 0.44
N PHE A 291 -11.34 8.81 0.29
CA PHE A 291 -11.48 7.91 -0.85
C PHE A 291 -12.89 8.07 -1.41
N ARG A 292 -13.05 8.01 -2.73
CA ARG A 292 -14.35 8.18 -3.39
C ARG A 292 -14.41 7.46 -4.73
N SER A 293 -15.59 7.03 -5.12
CA SER A 293 -15.88 6.55 -6.48
C SER A 293 -16.98 7.38 -7.14
N GLY A 294 -16.97 7.47 -8.48
CA GLY A 294 -17.98 8.18 -9.27
C GLY A 294 -17.49 8.61 -10.67
N ARG A 295 -18.43 8.76 -11.63
CA ARG A 295 -18.17 9.07 -13.05
C ARG A 295 -17.25 10.29 -13.21
N GLY A 296 -15.97 10.04 -13.51
CA GLY A 296 -14.98 11.08 -13.76
C GLY A 296 -13.66 10.92 -13.00
N TYR A 297 -13.56 9.99 -12.05
CA TYR A 297 -12.27 9.56 -11.50
C TYR A 297 -11.71 8.43 -12.37
N SER A 298 -11.07 8.80 -13.47
CA SER A 298 -10.00 7.97 -13.99
C SER A 298 -8.96 7.89 -12.88
N TYR A 299 -8.66 6.68 -12.40
CA TYR A 299 -7.36 6.40 -11.81
C TYR A 299 -6.34 7.04 -12.77
N GLY A 300 -5.68 8.10 -12.33
CA GLY A 300 -4.58 8.70 -13.06
C GLY A 300 -3.43 7.70 -13.03
N LEU A 301 -3.50 6.70 -13.91
CA LEU A 301 -2.37 5.88 -14.34
C LEU A 301 -1.53 6.71 -15.30
#